data_AF-A0A7C3K9N0-F1
#
_entry.id   AF-A0A7C3K9N0-F1
#
_cell.length_a   1.000
_cell.length_b   1.000
_cell.length_c   1.000
_cell.angle_alpha   90.00
_cell.angle_beta   90.00
_cell.angle_gamma   90.00
#
_symmetry.space_group_name_H-M   'P 1'
#
loop_
_entity.id
_entity.type
_entity.pdbx_description
1 polymer ?
#
loop_
_entity_poly.entity_id
_entity_poly.type
_entity_poly.pdbx_seq_one_letter_code
_entity_poly.pdbx_strand_id
1 'polypeptide(L)'
;MSIGLGVALLFGSTTPAEAQPRGGGMMMGMGRLTEPDVSSKDIESYAALLSLTEEQKAAANELLLSYQQEFSALAEQVRQIRDGARQEFEETRDPAVWQDLMPRFEELGEEKKALESSFLEDFRLLLTPEQDALWPKLERMRRRDRTLSQGGIVSGETVDLFKVIEESKLSEETTAALSAVLEQYEMDLDRALIERNETYETGMARGMQNWRDQDFESMEENFAKARDAAIKLRDINRKYARQIEGLLPEESRAEFNRKFKEASFPRVYAKTYVTRAFEATDGFEDLTAEQREQIRAMREAYTRELNAINEKMAAAIEEGELTRGVRDMMGMGPGGGNEATREGREARRELDRATEEKLRALLTEEQQARLPERPSQNWREGGQREERTRRMGEREERPREL
;
A
#
# COMPACT_ATOMS: atom_id res chain seq x y z
N MET A 1 -75.07 3.78 14.70
CA MET A 1 -74.89 2.42 14.16
C MET A 1 -73.67 2.45 13.26
N SER A 2 -72.64 1.71 13.66
CA SER A 2 -71.29 1.78 13.11
C SER A 2 -71.15 1.04 11.78
N ILE A 3 -70.39 1.62 10.85
CA ILE A 3 -69.82 0.93 9.68
C ILE A 3 -68.30 1.00 9.86
N GLY A 4 -67.68 -0.17 9.97
CA GLY A 4 -66.23 -0.34 10.16
C GLY A 4 -65.48 -0.43 8.82
N LEU A 5 -64.34 0.25 8.76
CA LEU A 5 -63.37 0.15 7.67
C LEU A 5 -62.18 -0.70 8.16
N GLY A 6 -61.91 -1.82 7.51
CA GLY A 6 -60.74 -2.66 7.76
C GLY A 6 -59.53 -2.19 6.96
N VAL A 7 -58.39 -2.02 7.63
CA VAL A 7 -57.09 -1.74 7.00
C VAL A 7 -56.27 -3.03 7.01
N ALA A 8 -55.86 -3.48 5.82
CA ALA A 8 -54.96 -4.61 5.62
C ALA A 8 -53.50 -4.14 5.73
N LEU A 9 -52.75 -4.72 6.67
CA LEU A 9 -51.30 -4.55 6.82
C LEU A 9 -50.58 -5.61 5.98
N LEU A 10 -49.85 -5.16 4.95
CA LEU A 10 -48.91 -5.97 4.18
C LEU A 10 -47.56 -5.98 4.92
N PHE A 11 -47.18 -7.13 5.48
CA PHE A 11 -45.83 -7.38 5.99
C PHE A 11 -44.90 -7.71 4.81
N GLY A 12 -43.99 -6.80 4.50
CA GLY A 12 -42.87 -7.07 3.60
C GLY A 12 -41.77 -7.84 4.33
N SER A 13 -41.54 -9.09 3.92
CA SER A 13 -40.41 -9.89 4.36
C SER A 13 -39.12 -9.37 3.72
N THR A 14 -38.29 -8.66 4.48
CA THR A 14 -36.90 -8.39 4.10
C THR A 14 -36.07 -9.65 4.34
N THR A 15 -35.64 -10.31 3.26
CA THR A 15 -34.61 -11.35 3.34
C THR A 15 -33.30 -10.73 3.83
N PRO A 16 -32.60 -11.34 4.81
CA PRO A 16 -31.28 -10.87 5.23
C PRO A 16 -30.30 -11.03 4.07
N ALA A 17 -29.58 -9.95 3.78
CA ALA A 17 -28.48 -9.97 2.83
C ALA A 17 -27.38 -10.90 3.38
N GLU A 18 -27.15 -12.02 2.68
CA GLU A 18 -25.98 -12.87 2.91
C GLU A 18 -24.72 -12.02 2.73
N ALA A 19 -24.02 -11.83 3.84
CA ALA A 19 -22.70 -11.21 3.84
C ALA A 19 -21.73 -12.14 3.10
N GLN A 20 -21.28 -11.72 1.92
CA GLN A 20 -20.14 -12.37 1.26
C GLN A 20 -18.96 -12.42 2.23
N PRO A 21 -18.35 -13.59 2.47
CA PRO A 21 -17.18 -13.67 3.32
C PRO A 21 -16.08 -12.80 2.72
N ARG A 22 -15.68 -11.75 3.43
CA ARG A 22 -14.50 -10.94 3.12
C ARG A 22 -13.24 -11.78 3.40
N GLY A 23 -13.01 -12.82 2.62
CA GLY A 23 -11.82 -13.70 2.67
C GLY A 23 -10.60 -13.12 1.93
N GLY A 24 -10.43 -11.79 1.91
CA GLY A 24 -9.38 -11.11 1.13
C GLY A 24 -7.97 -11.22 1.72
N GLY A 25 -7.84 -11.64 2.98
CA GLY A 25 -6.55 -11.72 3.68
C GLY A 25 -5.67 -12.89 3.24
N MET A 26 -6.25 -14.09 3.07
CA MET A 26 -5.50 -15.29 2.65
C MET A 26 -5.03 -15.22 1.19
N MET A 27 -5.81 -14.58 0.31
CA MET A 27 -5.46 -14.44 -1.11
C MET A 27 -4.28 -13.48 -1.37
N MET A 28 -4.00 -12.54 -0.46
CA MET A 28 -2.91 -11.56 -0.62
C MET A 28 -1.51 -12.18 -0.44
N GLY A 29 -1.37 -13.21 0.41
CA GLY A 29 -0.09 -13.92 0.58
C GLY A 29 0.28 -14.77 -0.64
N MET A 30 -0.72 -15.38 -1.28
CA MET A 30 -0.53 -16.28 -2.44
C MET A 30 -0.13 -15.56 -3.73
N GLY A 31 -0.51 -14.27 -3.88
CA GLY A 31 -0.11 -13.49 -5.07
C GLY A 31 1.40 -13.35 -5.22
N ARG A 32 2.15 -13.38 -4.12
CA ARG A 32 3.61 -13.24 -4.11
C ARG A 32 4.37 -14.46 -4.64
N LEU A 33 3.75 -15.63 -4.68
CA LEU A 33 4.38 -16.82 -5.28
C LEU A 33 4.53 -16.68 -6.81
N THR A 34 3.70 -15.85 -7.43
CA THR A 34 3.73 -15.60 -8.89
C THR A 34 4.56 -14.39 -9.30
N GLU A 35 5.15 -13.68 -8.34
CA GLU A 35 6.04 -12.54 -8.60
C GLU A 35 7.51 -12.96 -8.40
N PRO A 36 8.41 -12.66 -9.37
CA PRO A 36 9.82 -13.00 -9.23
C PRO A 36 10.45 -12.19 -8.09
N ASP A 37 11.43 -12.79 -7.42
CA ASP A 37 12.15 -12.17 -6.30
C ASP A 37 13.37 -11.36 -6.73
N VAL A 38 13.76 -11.50 -7.99
CA VAL A 38 14.79 -10.71 -8.66
C VAL A 38 14.29 -10.24 -10.03
N SER A 39 14.46 -8.96 -10.30
CA SER A 39 14.06 -8.29 -11.54
C SER A 39 15.25 -7.55 -12.18
N SER A 40 15.07 -7.08 -13.42
CA SER A 40 16.09 -6.28 -14.11
C SER A 40 16.41 -4.97 -13.35
N LYS A 41 15.40 -4.36 -12.73
CA LYS A 41 15.58 -3.17 -11.89
C LYS A 41 16.45 -3.47 -10.66
N ASP A 42 16.34 -4.67 -10.12
CA ASP A 42 17.20 -5.09 -9.01
C ASP A 42 18.64 -5.21 -9.48
N ILE A 43 18.90 -5.79 -10.67
CA ILE A 43 20.25 -5.85 -11.25
C ILE A 43 20.85 -4.46 -11.45
N GLU A 44 20.07 -3.49 -11.95
CA GLU A 44 20.52 -2.10 -12.06
C GLU A 44 20.93 -1.51 -10.70
N SER A 45 20.13 -1.78 -9.67
CA SER A 45 20.39 -1.31 -8.31
C SER A 45 21.64 -1.99 -7.71
N TYR A 46 21.82 -3.29 -7.95
CA TYR A 46 23.00 -4.05 -7.52
C TYR A 46 24.24 -3.54 -8.24
N ALA A 47 24.11 -3.26 -9.54
CA ALA A 47 25.18 -2.77 -10.37
C ALA A 47 25.66 -1.39 -9.94
N ALA A 48 24.73 -0.50 -9.57
CA ALA A 48 25.06 0.81 -9.01
C ALA A 48 25.77 0.68 -7.66
N LEU A 49 25.27 -0.16 -6.75
CA LEU A 49 25.85 -0.34 -5.42
C LEU A 49 27.25 -0.95 -5.46
N LEU A 50 27.44 -2.00 -6.26
CA LEU A 50 28.68 -2.75 -6.36
C LEU A 50 29.65 -2.16 -7.40
N SER A 51 29.24 -1.13 -8.14
CA SER A 51 30.00 -0.56 -9.25
C SER A 51 30.44 -1.64 -10.26
N LEU A 52 29.49 -2.46 -10.72
CA LEU A 52 29.76 -3.55 -11.66
C LEU A 52 30.28 -3.01 -13.00
N THR A 53 31.21 -3.73 -13.63
CA THR A 53 31.64 -3.44 -15.00
C THR A 53 30.53 -3.79 -16.00
N GLU A 54 30.65 -3.30 -17.23
CA GLU A 54 29.67 -3.63 -18.29
C GLU A 54 29.64 -5.13 -18.58
N GLU A 55 30.78 -5.82 -18.51
CA GLU A 55 30.86 -7.27 -18.68
C GLU A 55 30.16 -8.01 -17.53
N GLN A 56 30.37 -7.57 -16.28
CA GLN A 56 29.69 -8.13 -15.11
C GLN A 56 28.19 -7.91 -15.18
N LYS A 57 27.74 -6.72 -15.60
CA LYS A 57 26.32 -6.41 -15.83
C LYS A 57 25.72 -7.30 -16.91
N ALA A 58 26.42 -7.50 -18.03
CA ALA A 58 25.96 -8.38 -19.09
C ALA A 58 25.81 -9.83 -18.60
N ALA A 59 26.82 -10.36 -17.89
CA ALA A 59 26.76 -11.69 -17.29
C ALA A 59 25.62 -11.83 -16.26
N ALA A 60 25.42 -10.82 -15.40
CA ALA A 60 24.32 -10.79 -14.44
C ALA A 60 22.94 -10.80 -15.11
N ASN A 61 22.78 -10.13 -16.25
CA ASN A 61 21.55 -10.16 -17.03
C ASN A 61 21.30 -11.53 -17.68
N GLU A 62 22.35 -12.22 -18.14
CA GLU A 62 22.21 -13.60 -18.65
C GLU A 62 21.78 -14.57 -17.53
N LEU A 63 22.37 -14.44 -16.32
CA LEU A 63 21.91 -15.19 -15.15
C LEU A 63 20.44 -14.89 -14.83
N LEU A 64 20.04 -13.61 -14.92
CA LEU A 64 18.67 -13.20 -14.66
C LEU A 64 17.71 -13.82 -15.68
N LEU A 65 18.09 -13.90 -16.96
CA LEU A 65 17.28 -14.55 -18.00
C LEU A 65 17.05 -16.03 -17.69
N SER A 66 18.07 -16.76 -17.24
CA SER A 66 17.93 -18.16 -16.82
C SER A 66 16.99 -18.27 -15.62
N TYR A 67 17.22 -17.47 -14.57
CA TYR A 67 16.34 -17.41 -13.39
C TYR A 67 14.88 -17.12 -13.77
N GLN A 68 14.64 -16.18 -14.67
CA GLN A 68 13.28 -15.82 -15.11
C GLN A 68 12.59 -16.96 -15.86
N GLN A 69 13.33 -17.77 -16.63
CA GLN A 69 12.76 -18.94 -17.31
C GLN A 69 12.33 -20.01 -16.31
N GLU A 70 13.19 -20.33 -15.33
CA GLU A 70 12.89 -21.30 -14.27
C GLU A 70 11.73 -20.81 -13.39
N PHE A 71 11.76 -19.54 -12.99
CA PHE A 71 10.68 -18.92 -12.23
C PHE A 71 9.35 -18.92 -13.01
N SER A 72 9.37 -18.69 -14.33
CA SER A 72 8.15 -18.71 -15.14
C SER A 72 7.47 -20.08 -15.14
N ALA A 73 8.26 -21.17 -15.11
CA ALA A 73 7.72 -22.52 -14.98
C ALA A 73 7.09 -22.74 -13.60
N LEU A 74 7.72 -22.28 -12.52
CA LEU A 74 7.15 -22.34 -11.16
C LEU A 74 5.85 -21.51 -11.07
N ALA A 75 5.86 -20.28 -11.58
CA ALA A 75 4.69 -19.41 -11.59
C ALA A 75 3.53 -20.01 -12.40
N GLU A 76 3.81 -20.76 -13.47
CA GLU A 76 2.80 -21.48 -14.24
C GLU A 76 2.19 -22.64 -13.43
N GLN A 77 3.00 -23.40 -12.68
CA GLN A 77 2.48 -24.41 -11.76
C GLN A 77 1.55 -23.80 -10.70
N VAL A 78 1.95 -22.68 -10.09
CA VAL A 78 1.12 -21.95 -9.12
C VAL A 78 -0.22 -21.53 -9.75
N ARG A 79 -0.20 -21.01 -10.99
CA ARG A 79 -1.42 -20.63 -11.71
C ARG A 79 -2.34 -21.83 -11.96
N GLN A 80 -1.79 -22.94 -12.46
CA GLN A 80 -2.56 -24.15 -12.75
C GLN A 80 -3.21 -24.73 -11.48
N ILE A 81 -2.47 -24.79 -10.37
CA ILE A 81 -3.00 -25.25 -9.09
C ILE A 81 -4.16 -24.35 -8.64
N ARG A 82 -3.98 -23.03 -8.69
CA ARG A 82 -5.01 -22.07 -8.27
C ARG A 82 -6.26 -22.14 -9.15
N ASP A 83 -6.08 -22.27 -10.46
CA ASP A 83 -7.19 -22.30 -11.41
C ASP A 83 -7.95 -23.63 -11.30
N GLY A 84 -7.26 -24.75 -11.08
CA GLY A 84 -7.88 -26.03 -10.74
C GLY A 84 -8.69 -25.98 -9.45
N ALA A 85 -8.11 -25.41 -8.38
CA ALA A 85 -8.77 -25.19 -7.10
C ALA A 85 -10.06 -24.36 -7.23
N ARG A 86 -9.98 -23.31 -8.06
CA ARG A 86 -11.12 -22.44 -8.33
C ARG A 86 -12.24 -23.19 -9.05
N GLN A 87 -11.91 -23.98 -10.07
CA GLN A 87 -12.88 -24.80 -10.79
C GLN A 87 -13.55 -25.81 -9.85
N GLU A 88 -12.75 -26.53 -9.06
CA GLU A 88 -13.26 -27.50 -8.10
C GLU A 88 -14.14 -26.85 -7.03
N PHE A 89 -13.77 -25.67 -6.51
CA PHE A 89 -14.62 -24.90 -5.60
C PHE A 89 -15.91 -24.42 -6.26
N GLU A 90 -15.87 -23.98 -7.52
CA GLU A 90 -17.06 -23.54 -8.25
C GLU A 90 -18.07 -24.70 -8.43
N GLU A 91 -17.57 -25.92 -8.65
CA GLU A 91 -18.35 -27.16 -8.80
C GLU A 91 -18.87 -27.71 -7.47
N THR A 92 -18.00 -27.82 -6.46
CA THR A 92 -18.31 -28.51 -5.18
C THR A 92 -18.87 -27.59 -4.12
N ARG A 93 -18.55 -26.29 -4.18
CA ARG A 93 -18.74 -25.30 -3.11
C ARG A 93 -18.04 -25.68 -1.80
N ASP A 94 -17.07 -26.59 -1.85
CA ASP A 94 -16.34 -27.04 -0.67
C ASP A 94 -15.11 -26.17 -0.39
N PRO A 95 -15.10 -25.38 0.70
CA PRO A 95 -13.93 -24.57 1.06
C PRO A 95 -12.70 -25.40 1.45
N ALA A 96 -12.82 -26.71 1.69
CA ALA A 96 -11.68 -27.59 2.01
C ALA A 96 -10.65 -27.68 0.88
N VAL A 97 -11.07 -27.52 -0.38
CA VAL A 97 -10.19 -27.50 -1.57
C VAL A 97 -9.01 -26.53 -1.38
N TRP A 98 -9.24 -25.37 -0.76
CA TRP A 98 -8.17 -24.39 -0.52
C TRP A 98 -7.21 -24.80 0.61
N GLN A 99 -7.69 -25.58 1.58
CA GLN A 99 -6.88 -26.02 2.71
C GLN A 99 -5.88 -27.10 2.29
N ASP A 100 -6.30 -27.99 1.39
CA ASP A 100 -5.49 -29.09 0.88
C ASP A 100 -4.32 -28.60 0.00
N LEU A 101 -4.39 -27.36 -0.48
CA LEU A 101 -3.34 -26.73 -1.28
C LEU A 101 -2.27 -26.04 -0.46
N MET A 102 -2.51 -25.77 0.83
CA MET A 102 -1.54 -25.07 1.68
C MET A 102 -0.17 -25.75 1.70
N PRO A 103 -0.05 -27.09 1.90
CA PRO A 103 1.25 -27.76 1.84
C PRO A 103 1.93 -27.63 0.46
N ARG A 104 1.16 -27.63 -0.63
CA ARG A 104 1.69 -27.44 -1.99
C ARG A 104 2.25 -26.04 -2.20
N PHE A 105 1.57 -25.02 -1.67
CA PHE A 105 2.07 -23.65 -1.74
C PHE A 105 3.29 -23.43 -0.84
N GLU A 106 3.39 -24.14 0.30
CA GLU A 106 4.60 -24.17 1.12
C GLU A 106 5.78 -24.79 0.35
N GLU A 107 5.58 -25.96 -0.28
CA GLU A 107 6.58 -26.61 -1.15
C GLU A 107 7.06 -25.67 -2.27
N LEU A 108 6.13 -25.05 -3.00
CA LEU A 108 6.45 -24.10 -4.08
C LEU A 108 7.12 -22.82 -3.55
N GLY A 109 6.80 -22.40 -2.33
CA GLY A 109 7.47 -21.30 -1.65
C GLY A 109 8.93 -21.61 -1.36
N GLU A 110 9.25 -22.82 -0.91
CA GLU A 110 10.62 -23.27 -0.69
C GLU A 110 11.39 -23.45 -2.01
N GLU A 111 10.74 -23.97 -3.06
CA GLU A 111 11.33 -24.01 -4.41
C GLU A 111 11.67 -22.61 -4.92
N LYS A 112 10.76 -21.64 -4.74
CA LYS A 112 11.00 -20.23 -5.11
C LYS A 112 12.21 -19.65 -4.37
N LYS A 113 12.32 -19.90 -3.06
CA LYS A 113 13.48 -19.47 -2.26
C LYS A 113 14.77 -20.11 -2.77
N ALA A 114 14.75 -21.40 -3.11
CA ALA A 114 15.92 -22.09 -3.65
C ALA A 114 16.38 -21.51 -4.99
N LEU A 115 15.46 -21.19 -5.90
CA LEU A 115 15.77 -20.49 -7.16
C LEU A 115 16.43 -19.14 -6.91
N GLU A 116 15.90 -18.37 -5.96
CA GLU A 116 16.49 -17.08 -5.59
C GLU A 116 17.90 -17.24 -5.01
N SER A 117 18.09 -18.18 -4.08
CA SER A 117 19.40 -18.46 -3.48
C SER A 117 20.44 -18.86 -4.53
N SER A 118 20.09 -19.78 -5.44
CA SER A 118 20.99 -20.19 -6.52
C SER A 118 21.40 -19.00 -7.39
N PHE A 119 20.43 -18.17 -7.80
CA PHE A 119 20.72 -16.97 -8.58
C PHE A 119 21.72 -16.04 -7.85
N LEU A 120 21.52 -15.79 -6.55
CA LEU A 120 22.38 -14.89 -5.80
C LEU A 120 23.78 -15.45 -5.56
N GLU A 121 23.90 -16.76 -5.35
CA GLU A 121 25.18 -17.45 -5.26
C GLU A 121 25.96 -17.32 -6.57
N ASP A 122 25.32 -17.60 -7.71
CA ASP A 122 25.93 -17.45 -9.04
C ASP A 122 26.29 -16.00 -9.35
N PHE A 123 25.42 -15.05 -9.00
CA PHE A 123 25.69 -13.62 -9.15
C PHE A 123 26.89 -13.19 -8.32
N ARG A 124 27.02 -13.70 -7.08
CA ARG A 124 28.16 -13.41 -6.19
C ARG A 124 29.49 -13.91 -6.76
N LEU A 125 29.48 -15.02 -7.51
CA LEU A 125 30.68 -15.54 -8.19
C LEU A 125 31.20 -14.61 -9.31
N LEU A 126 30.39 -13.69 -9.81
CA LEU A 126 30.81 -12.68 -10.79
C LEU A 126 31.62 -11.53 -10.17
N LEU A 127 31.61 -11.41 -8.84
CA LEU A 127 32.15 -10.25 -8.12
C LEU A 127 33.66 -10.38 -7.89
N THR A 128 34.37 -9.25 -7.90
CA THR A 128 35.74 -9.20 -7.39
C THR A 128 35.75 -9.25 -5.86
N PRO A 129 36.88 -9.57 -5.21
CA PRO A 129 36.98 -9.55 -3.74
C PRO A 129 36.55 -8.21 -3.10
N GLU A 130 36.84 -7.09 -3.76
CA GLU A 130 36.46 -5.76 -3.29
C GLU A 130 34.95 -5.51 -3.39
N GLN A 131 34.31 -6.00 -4.45
CA GLN A 131 32.86 -5.94 -4.61
C GLN A 131 32.16 -6.91 -3.64
N ASP A 132 32.72 -8.10 -3.43
CA ASP A 132 32.22 -9.08 -2.47
C ASP A 132 32.22 -8.54 -1.04
N ALA A 133 33.19 -7.70 -0.69
CA ALA A 133 33.21 -7.02 0.61
C ALA A 133 32.00 -6.11 0.85
N LEU A 134 31.31 -5.67 -0.21
CA LEU A 134 30.06 -4.89 -0.15
C LEU A 134 28.81 -5.78 -0.09
N TRP A 135 28.95 -7.11 -0.15
CA TRP A 135 27.83 -8.06 -0.11
C TRP A 135 26.90 -7.86 1.10
N PRO A 136 27.40 -7.63 2.34
CA PRO A 136 26.52 -7.35 3.46
C PRO A 136 25.66 -6.10 3.26
N LYS A 137 26.16 -5.08 2.55
CA LYS A 137 25.38 -3.87 2.23
C LYS A 137 24.29 -4.17 1.20
N LEU A 138 24.61 -4.99 0.19
CA LEU A 138 23.64 -5.48 -0.77
C LEU A 138 22.50 -6.24 -0.09
N GLU A 139 22.81 -7.16 0.82
CA GLU A 139 21.80 -7.95 1.54
C GLU A 139 20.83 -7.08 2.33
N ARG A 140 21.34 -6.05 3.02
CA ARG A 140 20.50 -5.08 3.75
C ARG A 140 19.59 -4.30 2.82
N MET A 141 20.14 -3.78 1.72
CA MET A 141 19.37 -3.06 0.70
C MET A 141 18.24 -3.95 0.15
N ARG A 142 18.55 -5.19 -0.25
CA ARG A 142 17.55 -6.15 -0.75
C ARG A 142 16.47 -6.43 0.26
N ARG A 143 16.85 -6.69 1.52
CA ARG A 143 15.89 -6.96 2.60
C ARG A 143 14.97 -5.77 2.82
N ARG A 144 15.51 -4.55 2.87
CA ARG A 144 14.72 -3.31 2.98
C ARG A 144 13.73 -3.20 1.83
N ASP A 145 14.21 -3.24 0.59
CA ASP A 145 13.38 -3.00 -0.59
C ASP A 145 12.26 -4.03 -0.74
N ARG A 146 12.54 -5.30 -0.39
CA ARG A 146 11.58 -6.39 -0.52
C ARG A 146 10.62 -6.50 0.65
N THR A 147 11.10 -6.37 1.89
CA THR A 147 10.33 -6.78 3.08
C THR A 147 9.72 -5.61 3.85
N LEU A 148 10.32 -4.42 3.80
CA LEU A 148 9.85 -3.26 4.56
C LEU A 148 8.41 -2.87 4.23
N SER A 149 8.02 -2.94 2.95
CA SER A 149 6.66 -2.63 2.49
C SER A 149 5.64 -3.74 2.75
N GLN A 150 6.08 -4.92 3.20
CA GLN A 150 5.21 -6.07 3.37
C GLN A 150 4.47 -6.01 4.71
N GLY A 151 3.14 -5.95 4.64
CA GLY A 151 2.29 -6.31 5.78
C GLY A 151 2.29 -5.32 6.93
N GLY A 152 2.38 -4.01 6.63
CA GLY A 152 2.24 -2.92 7.60
C GLY A 152 1.13 -3.13 8.64
N ILE A 153 1.46 -3.40 9.91
CA ILE A 153 0.47 -3.54 11.01
C ILE A 153 0.26 -2.20 11.71
N VAL A 154 1.32 -1.41 11.89
CA VAL A 154 1.28 -0.07 12.49
C VAL A 154 1.73 0.99 11.51
N SER A 155 1.15 2.18 11.63
CA SER A 155 1.48 3.32 10.78
C SER A 155 2.92 3.77 11.04
N GLY A 156 3.66 4.00 9.95
CA GLY A 156 5.06 4.39 9.99
C GLY A 156 6.08 3.24 10.03
N GLU A 157 5.67 1.97 10.18
CA GLU A 157 6.63 0.85 10.16
C GLU A 157 7.25 0.65 8.77
N THR A 158 6.47 0.89 7.71
CA THR A 158 6.86 0.60 6.31
C THR A 158 7.59 1.77 5.66
N VAL A 159 7.96 2.80 6.42
CA VAL A 159 8.61 4.01 5.90
C VAL A 159 10.05 3.71 5.55
N ASP A 160 10.42 3.99 4.30
CA ASP A 160 11.79 3.92 3.82
C ASP A 160 12.38 5.33 3.73
N LEU A 161 13.31 5.67 4.63
CA LEU A 161 13.91 7.01 4.63
C LEU A 161 14.80 7.27 3.40
N PHE A 162 15.33 6.24 2.74
CA PHE A 162 16.05 6.43 1.48
C PHE A 162 15.12 6.97 0.40
N LYS A 163 13.92 6.38 0.27
CA LYS A 163 12.90 6.85 -0.69
C LYS A 163 12.39 8.24 -0.34
N VAL A 164 12.16 8.53 0.95
CA VAL A 164 11.74 9.87 1.38
C VAL A 164 12.77 10.93 1.01
N ILE A 165 14.07 10.63 1.15
CA ILE A 165 15.16 11.54 0.78
C ILE A 165 15.26 11.71 -0.73
N GLU A 166 15.22 10.61 -1.48
CA GLU A 166 15.24 10.63 -2.95
C GLU A 166 14.11 11.49 -3.51
N GLU A 167 12.88 11.28 -3.01
CA GLU A 167 11.72 12.06 -3.39
C GLU A 167 11.82 13.52 -2.95
N SER A 168 12.56 13.80 -1.87
CA SER A 168 12.82 15.17 -1.37
C SER A 168 13.68 16.01 -2.31
N LYS A 169 14.34 15.41 -3.31
CA LYS A 169 15.15 16.11 -4.31
C LYS A 169 16.15 17.09 -3.68
N LEU A 170 16.76 16.66 -2.58
CA LEU A 170 17.79 17.43 -1.88
C LEU A 170 19.03 17.60 -2.78
N SER A 171 19.83 18.62 -2.50
CA SER A 171 21.11 18.77 -3.22
C SER A 171 22.05 17.59 -2.95
N GLU A 172 22.97 17.33 -3.88
CA GLU A 172 23.99 16.28 -3.72
C GLU A 172 24.83 16.51 -2.46
N GLU A 173 25.20 17.76 -2.17
CA GLU A 173 25.93 18.14 -0.96
C GLU A 173 25.15 17.79 0.32
N THR A 174 23.85 18.12 0.36
CA THR A 174 22.99 17.79 1.51
C THR A 174 22.87 16.27 1.66
N THR A 175 22.68 15.55 0.56
CA THR A 175 22.55 14.09 0.56
C THR A 175 23.84 13.43 1.04
N ALA A 176 25.01 13.92 0.60
CA ALA A 176 26.31 13.46 1.07
C ALA A 176 26.50 13.67 2.58
N ALA A 177 26.03 14.81 3.12
CA ALA A 177 26.09 15.08 4.56
C ALA A 177 25.23 14.11 5.40
N LEU A 178 24.22 13.48 4.81
CA LEU A 178 23.36 12.49 5.47
C LEU A 178 23.94 11.07 5.47
N SER A 179 25.02 10.80 4.72
CA SER A 179 25.54 9.43 4.48
C SER A 179 25.76 8.65 5.78
N ALA A 180 26.44 9.25 6.76
CA ALA A 180 26.73 8.58 8.03
C ALA A 180 25.45 8.23 8.83
N VAL A 181 24.44 9.11 8.80
CA VAL A 181 23.15 8.85 9.47
C VAL A 181 22.37 7.76 8.74
N LEU A 182 22.42 7.75 7.40
CA LEU A 182 21.76 6.75 6.58
C LEU A 182 22.39 5.36 6.69
N GLU A 183 23.71 5.27 6.80
CA GLU A 183 24.40 4.00 7.07
C GLU A 183 23.98 3.42 8.42
N GLN A 184 23.94 4.26 9.46
CA GLN A 184 23.51 3.82 10.77
C GLN A 184 22.01 3.46 10.81
N TYR A 185 21.17 4.21 10.10
CA TYR A 185 19.76 3.87 9.90
C TYR A 185 19.61 2.51 9.24
N GLU A 186 20.31 2.26 8.13
CA GLU A 186 20.25 0.99 7.42
C GLU A 186 20.63 -0.18 8.32
N MET A 187 21.70 -0.06 9.11
CA MET A 187 22.13 -1.12 10.03
C MET A 187 21.10 -1.41 11.13
N ASP A 188 20.52 -0.37 11.73
CA ASP A 188 19.52 -0.54 12.80
C ASP A 188 18.19 -1.05 12.26
N LEU A 189 17.74 -0.52 11.12
CA LEU A 189 16.54 -0.96 10.42
C LEU A 189 16.68 -2.43 10.03
N ASP A 190 17.83 -2.83 9.50
CA ASP A 190 18.08 -4.18 9.05
C ASP A 190 17.95 -5.21 10.17
N ARG A 191 18.57 -4.93 11.32
CA ARG A 191 18.46 -5.77 12.52
C ARG A 191 17.00 -5.94 12.95
N ALA A 192 16.23 -4.86 12.92
CA ALA A 192 14.81 -4.89 13.28
C ALA A 192 13.94 -5.58 12.21
N LEU A 193 14.30 -5.46 10.93
CA LEU A 193 13.62 -6.15 9.82
C LEU A 193 13.81 -7.66 9.91
N ILE A 194 15.01 -8.14 10.24
CA ILE A 194 15.25 -9.58 10.44
C ILE A 194 14.32 -10.12 11.53
N GLU A 195 14.30 -9.47 12.70
CA GLU A 195 13.45 -9.87 13.84
C GLU A 195 11.96 -9.80 13.49
N ARG A 196 11.53 -8.75 12.79
CA ARG A 196 10.14 -8.60 12.34
C ARG A 196 9.76 -9.68 11.34
N ASN A 197 10.61 -9.98 10.36
CA ASN A 197 10.33 -10.96 9.32
C ASN A 197 10.20 -12.35 9.93
N GLU A 198 11.11 -12.74 10.83
CA GLU A 198 11.03 -14.00 11.57
C GLU A 198 9.74 -14.08 12.40
N THR A 199 9.38 -12.98 13.08
CA THR A 199 8.14 -12.89 13.87
C THR A 199 6.90 -13.04 13.00
N TYR A 200 6.86 -12.40 11.82
CA TYR A 200 5.73 -12.47 10.90
C TYR A 200 5.62 -13.85 10.28
N GLU A 201 6.73 -14.45 9.82
CA GLU A 201 6.75 -15.78 9.24
C GLU A 201 6.28 -16.84 10.25
N THR A 202 6.88 -16.85 11.44
CA THR A 202 6.49 -17.77 12.51
C THR A 202 5.06 -17.52 12.98
N GLY A 203 4.67 -16.26 13.10
CA GLY A 203 3.34 -15.83 13.50
C GLY A 203 2.26 -16.22 12.48
N MET A 204 2.55 -16.16 11.18
CA MET A 204 1.64 -16.62 10.13
C MET A 204 1.48 -18.14 10.15
N ALA A 205 2.58 -18.89 10.24
CA ALA A 205 2.54 -20.36 10.30
C ALA A 205 1.74 -20.85 11.53
N ARG A 206 2.00 -20.27 12.70
CA ARG A 206 1.23 -20.58 13.93
C ARG A 206 -0.19 -20.04 13.89
N GLY A 207 -0.40 -18.86 13.32
CA GLY A 207 -1.72 -18.23 13.22
C GLY A 207 -2.71 -19.09 12.44
N MET A 208 -2.25 -19.75 11.38
CA MET A 208 -3.07 -20.70 10.61
C MET A 208 -3.49 -21.92 11.44
N GLN A 209 -2.57 -22.47 12.24
CA GLN A 209 -2.87 -23.57 13.15
C GLN A 209 -3.82 -23.12 14.27
N ASN A 210 -3.50 -22.03 14.95
CA ASN A 210 -4.31 -21.50 16.05
C ASN A 210 -5.73 -21.12 15.59
N TRP A 211 -5.89 -20.65 14.34
CA TRP A 211 -7.20 -20.37 13.77
C TRP A 211 -8.03 -21.66 13.59
N ARG A 212 -7.42 -22.74 13.10
CA ARG A 212 -8.07 -24.06 12.99
C ARG A 212 -8.47 -24.59 14.37
N ASP A 213 -7.60 -24.42 15.35
CA ASP A 213 -7.80 -24.90 16.73
C ASP A 213 -8.66 -23.96 17.57
N GLN A 214 -9.09 -22.81 17.01
CA GLN A 214 -9.82 -21.73 17.70
C GLN A 214 -9.10 -21.20 18.96
N ASP A 215 -7.77 -21.26 18.97
CA ASP A 215 -6.93 -20.76 20.05
C ASP A 215 -6.70 -19.24 19.91
N PHE A 216 -7.71 -18.48 20.31
CA PHE A 216 -7.67 -17.02 20.29
C PHE A 216 -6.66 -16.41 21.24
N GLU A 217 -6.28 -17.10 22.31
CA GLU A 217 -5.29 -16.62 23.27
C GLU A 217 -3.89 -16.60 22.64
N SER A 218 -3.49 -17.72 22.03
CA SER A 218 -2.22 -17.80 21.31
C SER A 218 -2.17 -16.89 20.09
N MET A 219 -3.31 -16.68 19.40
CA MET A 219 -3.39 -15.67 18.33
C MET A 219 -3.14 -14.25 18.85
N GLU A 220 -3.73 -13.88 19.99
CA GLU A 220 -3.53 -12.57 20.59
C GLU A 220 -2.07 -12.36 21.03
N GLU A 221 -1.44 -13.37 21.62
CA GLU A 221 -0.02 -13.31 22.00
C GLU A 221 0.89 -13.14 20.78
N ASN A 222 0.66 -13.91 19.70
CA ASN A 222 1.43 -13.79 18.46
C ASN A 222 1.22 -12.42 17.81
N PHE A 223 -0.01 -11.90 17.83
CA PHE A 223 -0.32 -10.57 17.32
C PHE A 223 0.37 -9.46 18.13
N ALA A 224 0.39 -9.57 19.46
CA ALA A 224 1.12 -8.63 20.31
C ALA A 224 2.63 -8.62 19.99
N LYS A 225 3.25 -9.79 19.81
CA LYS A 225 4.66 -9.89 19.39
C LYS A 225 4.90 -9.24 18.03
N ALA A 226 4.02 -9.49 17.05
CA ALA A 226 4.11 -8.87 15.73
C ALA A 226 3.97 -7.34 15.82
N ARG A 227 3.05 -6.84 16.65
CA ARG A 227 2.87 -5.41 16.92
C ARG A 227 4.10 -4.79 17.59
N ASP A 228 4.74 -5.47 18.54
CA ASP A 228 5.94 -4.95 19.20
C ASP A 228 7.12 -4.84 18.22
N ALA A 229 7.32 -5.84 17.35
CA ALA A 229 8.32 -5.80 16.28
C ALA A 229 8.05 -4.66 15.28
N ALA A 230 6.78 -4.46 14.92
CA ALA A 230 6.32 -3.36 14.07
C ALA A 230 6.56 -1.97 14.70
N ILE A 231 6.25 -1.82 16.00
CA ILE A 231 6.52 -0.59 16.77
C ILE A 231 8.02 -0.28 16.77
N LYS A 232 8.87 -1.29 16.95
CA LYS A 232 10.33 -1.11 16.93
C LYS A 232 10.82 -0.52 15.60
N LEU A 233 10.33 -1.03 14.47
CA LEU A 233 10.64 -0.48 13.13
C LEU A 233 10.16 0.97 12.98
N ARG A 234 8.91 1.24 13.36
CA ARG A 234 8.34 2.60 13.35
C ARG A 234 9.18 3.57 14.18
N ASP A 235 9.61 3.16 15.37
CA ASP A 235 10.37 4.01 16.28
C ASP A 235 11.80 4.26 15.76
N ILE A 236 12.41 3.27 15.10
CA ILE A 236 13.67 3.47 14.34
C ILE A 236 13.45 4.51 13.23
N ASN A 237 12.41 4.34 12.40
CA ASN A 237 12.09 5.30 11.34
C ASN A 237 11.89 6.72 11.89
N ARG A 238 11.15 6.88 12.98
CA ARG A 238 10.92 8.19 13.64
C ARG A 238 12.21 8.79 14.20
N LYS A 239 13.04 7.97 14.87
CA LYS A 239 14.32 8.40 15.43
C LYS A 239 15.21 8.97 14.33
N TYR A 240 15.42 8.22 13.25
CA TYR A 240 16.30 8.63 12.16
C TYR A 240 15.70 9.77 11.33
N ALA A 241 14.38 9.82 11.15
CA ALA A 241 13.72 10.97 10.52
C ALA A 241 14.00 12.29 11.26
N ARG A 242 13.92 12.30 12.60
CA ARG A 242 14.27 13.49 13.41
C ARG A 242 15.74 13.87 13.30
N GLN A 243 16.64 12.89 13.24
CA GLN A 243 18.07 13.14 13.06
C GLN A 243 18.36 13.75 11.69
N ILE A 244 17.76 13.18 10.63
CA ILE A 244 17.86 13.72 9.26
C ILE A 244 17.32 15.14 9.22
N GLU A 245 16.10 15.38 9.72
CA GLU A 245 15.48 16.71 9.76
C GLU A 245 16.37 17.75 10.46
N GLY A 246 17.05 17.39 11.54
CA GLY A 246 18.00 18.25 12.26
C GLY A 246 19.27 18.61 11.46
N LEU A 247 19.64 17.79 10.48
CA LEU A 247 20.77 18.02 9.56
C LEU A 247 20.36 18.73 8.27
N LEU A 248 19.05 18.80 7.97
CA LEU A 248 18.56 19.48 6.77
C LEU A 248 18.65 21.01 6.91
N PRO A 249 18.91 21.72 5.80
CA PRO A 249 18.68 23.15 5.70
C PRO A 249 17.23 23.52 6.05
N GLU A 250 17.02 24.69 6.65
CA GLU A 250 15.71 25.13 7.18
C GLU A 250 14.61 25.07 6.10
N GLU A 251 14.95 25.47 4.88
CA GLU A 251 14.04 25.47 3.72
C GLU A 251 13.59 24.07 3.28
N SER A 252 14.38 23.03 3.58
CA SER A 252 14.10 21.65 3.18
C SER A 252 13.35 20.86 4.25
N ARG A 253 13.35 21.32 5.51
CA ARG A 253 12.74 20.61 6.63
C ARG A 253 11.24 20.39 6.46
N ALA A 254 10.51 21.44 6.05
CA ALA A 254 9.07 21.37 5.89
C ALA A 254 8.64 20.35 4.81
N GLU A 255 9.35 20.34 3.68
CA GLU A 255 9.13 19.41 2.57
C GLU A 255 9.42 17.96 2.99
N PHE A 256 10.55 17.72 3.68
CA PHE A 256 10.91 16.41 4.22
C PHE A 256 9.91 15.90 5.25
N ASN A 257 9.52 16.74 6.21
CA ASN A 257 8.54 16.40 7.24
C ASN A 257 7.19 16.01 6.64
N ARG A 258 6.75 16.74 5.61
CA ARG A 258 5.54 16.40 4.85
C ARG A 258 5.66 15.01 4.20
N LYS A 259 6.75 14.73 3.49
CA LYS A 259 6.95 13.42 2.82
C LYS A 259 7.03 12.27 3.83
N PHE A 260 7.70 12.48 4.96
CA PHE A 260 7.72 11.50 6.05
C PHE A 260 6.31 11.23 6.60
N LYS A 261 5.49 12.26 6.80
CA LYS A 261 4.07 12.12 7.23
C LYS A 261 3.23 11.39 6.16
N GLU A 262 3.41 11.73 4.88
CA GLU A 262 2.76 11.07 3.74
C GLU A 262 3.11 9.58 3.67
N ALA A 263 4.39 9.23 3.83
CA ALA A 263 4.83 7.83 3.88
C ALA A 263 4.30 7.09 5.12
N SER A 264 4.23 7.77 6.27
CA SER A 264 3.79 7.17 7.54
C SER A 264 2.28 6.93 7.59
N PHE A 265 1.48 7.86 7.06
CA PHE A 265 0.02 7.77 7.02
C PHE A 265 -0.53 8.14 5.64
N PRO A 266 -0.34 7.29 4.61
CA PRO A 266 -0.71 7.61 3.24
C PRO A 266 -2.18 8.00 3.09
N ARG A 267 -3.09 7.33 3.80
CA ARG A 267 -4.53 7.62 3.76
C ARG A 267 -4.91 8.95 4.42
N VAL A 268 -4.14 9.40 5.42
CA VAL A 268 -4.38 10.66 6.12
C VAL A 268 -3.87 11.82 5.28
N TYR A 269 -2.62 11.76 4.83
CA TYR A 269 -1.97 12.87 4.13
C TYR A 269 -2.11 12.80 2.59
N ALA A 270 -2.84 11.83 2.04
CA ALA A 270 -3.14 11.79 0.60
C ALA A 270 -3.69 13.13 0.09
N LYS A 271 -3.22 13.56 -1.08
CA LYS A 271 -3.72 14.78 -1.73
C LYS A 271 -5.24 14.72 -1.94
N THR A 272 -5.93 15.73 -1.43
CA THR A 272 -7.38 15.92 -1.66
C THR A 272 -7.66 16.41 -3.08
N TYR A 273 -8.93 16.36 -3.48
CA TYR A 273 -9.37 17.05 -4.70
C TYR A 273 -9.08 18.55 -4.61
N VAL A 274 -9.40 19.19 -3.48
CA VAL A 274 -9.22 20.63 -3.29
C VAL A 274 -7.76 21.06 -3.37
N THR A 275 -6.84 20.27 -2.80
CA THR A 275 -5.39 20.50 -2.95
C THR A 275 -4.98 20.51 -4.42
N ARG A 276 -5.44 19.51 -5.20
CA ARG A 276 -5.17 19.45 -6.65
C ARG A 276 -5.83 20.60 -7.42
N ALA A 277 -7.04 21.01 -7.03
CA ALA A 277 -7.73 22.14 -7.64
C ALA A 277 -6.96 23.44 -7.41
N PHE A 278 -6.46 23.68 -6.19
CA PHE A 278 -5.57 24.80 -5.91
C PHE A 278 -4.29 24.71 -6.77
N GLU A 279 -3.58 23.59 -6.80
CA GLU A 279 -2.39 23.41 -7.64
C GLU A 279 -2.68 23.71 -9.12
N ALA A 280 -3.84 23.31 -9.65
CA ALA A 280 -4.24 23.59 -11.03
C ALA A 280 -4.39 25.10 -11.31
N THR A 281 -4.84 25.89 -10.32
CA THR A 281 -4.96 27.36 -10.50
C THR A 281 -3.62 28.05 -10.69
N ASP A 282 -2.49 27.42 -10.32
CA ASP A 282 -1.16 28.00 -10.54
C ASP A 282 -0.85 28.14 -12.04
N GLY A 283 -1.45 27.28 -12.88
CA GLY A 283 -1.32 27.33 -14.34
C GLY A 283 -2.31 28.26 -15.05
N PHE A 284 -3.20 28.94 -14.32
CA PHE A 284 -4.17 29.85 -14.95
C PHE A 284 -3.53 31.21 -15.17
N GLU A 285 -3.31 31.59 -16.42
CA GLU A 285 -2.70 32.88 -16.79
C GLU A 285 -3.70 34.04 -16.71
N ASP A 286 -4.99 33.76 -16.90
CA ASP A 286 -6.10 34.71 -16.97
C ASP A 286 -6.74 35.04 -15.60
N LEU A 287 -6.15 34.62 -14.49
CA LEU A 287 -6.58 35.04 -13.15
C LEU A 287 -6.25 36.52 -12.93
N THR A 288 -7.25 37.28 -12.50
CA THR A 288 -7.07 38.65 -12.04
C THR A 288 -6.16 38.70 -10.80
N ALA A 289 -5.53 39.85 -10.55
CA ALA A 289 -4.68 40.04 -9.36
C ALA A 289 -5.45 39.76 -8.06
N GLU A 290 -6.72 40.18 -7.99
CA GLU A 290 -7.58 39.95 -6.84
C GLU A 290 -7.95 38.47 -6.67
N GLN A 291 -8.29 37.76 -7.76
CA GLN A 291 -8.51 36.30 -7.69
C GLN A 291 -7.26 35.57 -7.20
N ARG A 292 -6.07 35.92 -7.68
CA ARG A 292 -4.80 35.29 -7.24
C ARG A 292 -4.57 35.47 -5.75
N GLU A 293 -4.79 36.67 -5.23
CA GLU A 293 -4.61 36.95 -3.80
C GLU A 293 -5.63 36.18 -2.94
N GLN A 294 -6.91 36.18 -3.34
CA GLN A 294 -7.94 35.44 -2.63
C GLN A 294 -7.70 33.91 -2.68
N ILE A 295 -7.27 33.37 -3.82
CA ILE A 295 -6.91 31.94 -3.95
C ILE A 295 -5.74 31.58 -3.05
N ARG A 296 -4.70 32.44 -2.98
CA ARG A 296 -3.56 32.23 -2.09
C ARG A 296 -4.00 32.19 -0.63
N ALA A 297 -4.76 33.18 -0.19
CA ALA A 297 -5.27 33.25 1.18
C ALA A 297 -6.16 32.03 1.52
N MET A 298 -7.02 31.60 0.60
CA MET A 298 -7.83 30.38 0.77
C MET A 298 -6.95 29.13 0.88
N ARG A 299 -5.92 28.99 0.03
CA ARG A 299 -4.99 27.85 0.06
C ARG A 299 -4.26 27.77 1.40
N GLU A 300 -3.77 28.91 1.92
CA GLU A 300 -3.08 28.96 3.21
C GLU A 300 -3.98 28.58 4.37
N ALA A 301 -5.22 29.12 4.41
CA ALA A 301 -6.20 28.78 5.42
C ALA A 301 -6.57 27.28 5.38
N TYR A 302 -6.92 26.78 4.19
CA TYR A 302 -7.26 25.38 3.96
C TYR A 302 -6.11 24.45 4.37
N THR A 303 -4.87 24.76 4.00
CA THR A 303 -3.70 23.94 4.34
C THR A 303 -3.50 23.87 5.85
N ARG A 304 -3.64 24.98 6.59
CA ARG A 304 -3.52 24.97 8.05
C ARG A 304 -4.61 24.14 8.71
N GLU A 305 -5.86 24.30 8.30
CA GLU A 305 -7.00 23.55 8.87
C GLU A 305 -6.91 22.06 8.54
N LEU A 306 -6.57 21.72 7.30
CA LEU A 306 -6.37 20.33 6.88
C LEU A 306 -5.23 19.67 7.66
N ASN A 307 -4.13 20.37 7.89
CA ASN A 307 -3.01 19.86 8.69
C ASN A 307 -3.46 19.54 10.13
N ALA A 308 -4.22 20.43 10.77
CA ALA A 308 -4.74 20.18 12.12
C ALA A 308 -5.69 18.97 12.17
N ILE A 309 -6.53 18.77 11.15
CA ILE A 309 -7.41 17.59 11.04
C ILE A 309 -6.58 16.32 10.83
N ASN A 310 -5.59 16.38 9.95
CA ASN A 310 -4.71 15.25 9.65
C ASN A 310 -3.90 14.80 10.87
N GLU A 311 -3.37 15.74 11.66
CA GLU A 311 -2.63 15.43 12.88
C GLU A 311 -3.52 14.72 13.92
N LYS A 312 -4.76 15.18 14.11
CA LYS A 312 -5.74 14.50 14.98
C LYS A 312 -6.06 13.09 14.49
N MET A 313 -6.28 12.93 13.18
CA MET A 313 -6.55 11.60 12.60
C MET A 313 -5.35 10.66 12.75
N ALA A 314 -4.14 11.14 12.48
CA ALA A 314 -2.93 10.34 12.65
C ALA A 314 -2.77 9.87 14.10
N ALA A 315 -2.93 10.78 15.07
CA ALA A 315 -2.86 10.44 16.49
C ALA A 315 -3.94 9.40 16.89
N ALA A 316 -5.17 9.56 16.43
CA ALA A 316 -6.26 8.62 16.71
C ALA A 316 -6.03 7.23 16.09
N ILE A 317 -5.38 7.18 14.91
CA ILE A 317 -4.98 5.92 14.26
C ILE A 317 -3.90 5.24 15.09
N GLU A 318 -2.85 5.96 15.50
CA GLU A 318 -1.77 5.40 16.32
C GLU A 318 -2.29 4.83 17.63
N GLU A 319 -3.15 5.57 18.34
CA GLU A 319 -3.78 5.10 19.57
C GLU A 319 -4.57 3.81 19.32
N GLY A 320 -5.37 3.79 18.25
CA GLY A 320 -6.15 2.61 17.89
C GLY A 320 -5.31 1.40 17.45
N GLU A 321 -4.12 1.61 16.89
CA GLU A 321 -3.19 0.52 16.52
C GLU A 321 -2.57 -0.17 17.74
N LEU A 322 -2.36 0.58 18.83
CA LEU A 322 -1.81 0.05 20.08
C LEU A 322 -2.82 -0.79 20.86
N THR A 323 -4.11 -0.49 20.74
CA THR A 323 -5.18 -1.15 21.51
C THR A 323 -5.93 -2.22 20.72
N ARG A 324 -5.74 -2.28 19.40
CA ARG A 324 -6.44 -3.26 18.54
C ARG A 324 -6.01 -4.67 18.91
N GLY A 325 -6.98 -5.58 19.06
CA GLY A 325 -6.75 -7.01 19.22
C GLY A 325 -7.11 -7.82 17.98
N VAL A 326 -6.86 -9.13 18.02
CA VAL A 326 -7.16 -10.07 16.93
C VAL A 326 -8.65 -10.09 16.60
N ARG A 327 -9.52 -9.98 17.61
CA ARG A 327 -10.99 -9.95 17.42
C ARG A 327 -11.45 -8.73 16.62
N ASP A 328 -10.83 -7.57 16.83
CA ASP A 328 -11.14 -6.36 16.06
C ASP A 328 -10.72 -6.50 14.60
N MET A 329 -9.57 -7.13 14.35
CA MET A 329 -9.09 -7.42 13.00
C MET A 329 -9.99 -8.40 12.25
N MET A 330 -10.53 -9.40 12.95
CA MET A 330 -11.49 -10.36 12.39
C MET A 330 -12.90 -9.78 12.20
N GLY A 331 -13.11 -8.49 12.50
CA GLY A 331 -14.43 -7.86 12.42
C GLY A 331 -15.43 -8.38 13.45
N MET A 332 -14.95 -9.09 14.48
CA MET A 332 -15.75 -9.59 15.60
C MET A 332 -15.72 -8.64 16.81
N GLY A 333 -14.90 -7.59 16.76
CA GLY A 333 -14.96 -6.47 17.69
C GLY A 333 -16.17 -5.56 17.45
N PRO A 334 -16.43 -4.58 18.33
CA PRO A 334 -17.45 -3.57 18.10
C PRO A 334 -17.10 -2.80 16.80
N GLY A 335 -17.75 -3.20 15.70
CA GLY A 335 -17.41 -2.77 14.36
C GLY A 335 -17.52 -1.25 14.20
N GLY A 336 -16.42 -0.64 13.77
CA GLY A 336 -16.34 0.79 13.50
C GLY A 336 -15.07 1.34 14.14
N GLY A 337 -14.04 1.59 13.32
CA GLY A 337 -12.77 2.14 13.81
C GLY A 337 -12.93 3.39 14.68
N ASN A 338 -11.85 3.78 15.38
CA ASN A 338 -11.83 4.87 16.37
C ASN A 338 -12.71 6.08 15.98
N GLU A 339 -13.63 6.47 16.86
CA GLU A 339 -14.57 7.57 16.69
C GLU A 339 -13.87 8.87 16.24
N ALA A 340 -12.72 9.18 16.84
CA ALA A 340 -11.93 10.36 16.47
C ALA A 340 -11.44 10.30 15.00
N THR A 341 -11.19 9.10 14.45
CA THR A 341 -10.86 8.93 13.03
C THR A 341 -12.10 9.16 12.15
N ARG A 342 -13.29 8.75 12.59
CA ARG A 342 -14.55 9.00 11.86
C ARG A 342 -14.87 10.49 11.82
N GLU A 343 -14.81 11.16 12.97
CA GLU A 343 -15.02 12.60 13.09
C GLU A 343 -14.02 13.38 12.23
N GLY A 344 -12.73 13.02 12.27
CA GLY A 344 -11.72 13.63 11.42
C GLY A 344 -12.01 13.49 9.92
N ARG A 345 -12.52 12.33 9.47
CA ARG A 345 -12.94 12.12 8.07
C ARG A 345 -14.17 12.95 7.70
N GLU A 346 -15.07 13.19 8.63
CA GLU A 346 -16.24 14.06 8.42
C GLU A 346 -15.82 15.52 8.34
N ALA A 347 -15.02 16.00 9.30
CA ALA A 347 -14.44 17.33 9.31
C ALA A 347 -13.65 17.62 8.03
N ARG A 348 -12.83 16.68 7.56
CA ARG A 348 -12.12 16.80 6.29
C ARG A 348 -13.07 16.94 5.10
N ARG A 349 -14.12 16.10 5.03
CA ARG A 349 -15.11 16.16 3.93
C ARG A 349 -15.88 17.47 3.92
N GLU A 350 -16.17 18.03 5.09
CA GLU A 350 -16.83 19.33 5.22
C GLU A 350 -15.90 20.48 4.81
N LEU A 351 -14.64 20.47 5.28
CA LEU A 351 -13.63 21.45 4.89
C LEU A 351 -13.39 21.43 3.37
N ASP A 352 -13.24 20.24 2.78
CA ASP A 352 -13.06 20.08 1.33
C ASP A 352 -14.25 20.68 0.57
N ARG A 353 -15.48 20.36 0.99
CA ARG A 353 -16.70 20.86 0.33
C ARG A 353 -16.82 22.37 0.41
N ALA A 354 -16.68 22.94 1.61
CA ALA A 354 -16.82 24.37 1.84
C ALA A 354 -15.74 25.17 1.09
N THR A 355 -14.51 24.65 1.03
CA THR A 355 -13.41 25.30 0.33
C THR A 355 -13.58 25.22 -1.18
N GLU A 356 -14.03 24.08 -1.71
CA GLU A 356 -14.31 23.95 -3.14
C GLU A 356 -15.42 24.89 -3.60
N GLU A 357 -16.52 25.00 -2.85
CA GLU A 357 -17.63 25.89 -3.18
C GLU A 357 -17.14 27.35 -3.26
N LYS A 358 -16.30 27.78 -2.32
CA LYS A 358 -15.67 29.12 -2.33
C LYS A 358 -14.73 29.31 -3.52
N LEU A 359 -13.89 28.32 -3.81
CA LEU A 359 -12.99 28.38 -4.96
C LEU A 359 -13.76 28.50 -6.27
N ARG A 360 -14.80 27.69 -6.47
CA ARG A 360 -15.65 27.74 -7.67
C ARG A 360 -16.38 29.07 -7.79
N ALA A 361 -16.92 29.60 -6.70
CA ALA A 361 -17.60 30.91 -6.71
C ALA A 361 -16.68 32.07 -7.12
N LEU A 362 -15.38 31.95 -6.90
CA LEU A 362 -14.38 32.96 -7.28
C LEU A 362 -13.95 32.87 -8.75
N LEU A 363 -14.07 31.69 -9.36
CA LEU A 363 -13.62 31.40 -10.72
C LEU A 363 -14.74 31.60 -11.75
N THR A 364 -14.40 32.08 -12.94
CA THR A 364 -15.35 32.12 -14.08
C THR A 364 -15.69 30.71 -14.55
N GLU A 365 -16.76 30.54 -15.33
CA GLU A 365 -17.15 29.22 -15.88
C GLU A 365 -16.01 28.59 -16.71
N GLU A 366 -15.31 29.39 -17.53
CA GLU A 366 -14.17 28.94 -18.34
C GLU A 366 -12.96 28.53 -17.47
N GLN A 367 -12.74 29.21 -16.35
CA GLN A 367 -11.72 28.83 -15.36
C GLN A 367 -12.12 27.55 -14.62
N GLN A 368 -13.38 27.42 -14.22
CA GLN A 368 -13.90 26.23 -13.56
C GLN A 368 -13.82 24.98 -14.45
N ALA A 369 -14.04 25.12 -15.76
CA ALA A 369 -13.93 24.01 -16.71
C ALA A 369 -12.50 23.46 -16.85
N ARG A 370 -11.48 24.23 -16.47
CA ARG A 370 -10.07 23.81 -16.45
C ARG A 370 -9.63 23.19 -15.12
N LEU A 371 -10.50 23.17 -14.09
CA LEU A 371 -10.20 22.46 -12.85
C LEU A 371 -10.14 20.95 -13.10
N PRO A 372 -9.38 20.20 -12.28
CA PRO A 372 -9.35 18.74 -12.39
C PRO A 372 -10.74 18.14 -12.30
N GLU A 373 -10.97 17.03 -13.00
CA GLU A 373 -12.17 16.25 -12.83
C GLU A 373 -12.22 15.65 -11.43
N ARG A 374 -13.40 15.66 -10.82
CA ARG A 374 -13.60 14.92 -9.58
C ARG A 374 -13.51 13.43 -9.90
N PRO A 375 -12.72 12.64 -9.14
CA PRO A 375 -12.77 11.20 -9.25
C PRO A 375 -14.22 10.77 -9.07
N SER A 376 -14.82 10.16 -10.10
CA SER A 376 -16.25 9.87 -10.07
C SER A 376 -16.56 9.01 -8.84
N GLN A 377 -17.55 9.42 -8.04
CA GLN A 377 -18.02 8.66 -6.89
C GLN A 377 -18.78 7.38 -7.30
N ASN A 378 -19.01 7.21 -8.60
CA ASN A 378 -19.88 6.19 -9.19
C ASN A 378 -19.07 5.07 -9.87
N TRP A 379 -18.37 4.26 -9.07
CA TRP A 379 -17.90 2.94 -9.52
C TRP A 379 -19.04 2.01 -9.97
N ARG A 380 -20.30 2.37 -9.70
CA ARG A 380 -21.50 1.64 -10.16
C ARG A 380 -22.02 2.03 -11.54
N GLU A 381 -21.71 3.22 -12.06
CA GLU A 381 -22.22 3.65 -13.38
C GLU A 381 -21.23 3.41 -14.52
N GLY A 382 -19.92 3.32 -14.23
CA GLY A 382 -18.89 3.06 -15.24
C GLY A 382 -19.08 1.74 -15.98
N GLY A 383 -19.49 0.67 -15.27
CA GLY A 383 -19.75 -0.64 -15.89
C GLY A 383 -21.00 -0.66 -16.77
N GLN A 384 -22.05 0.06 -16.40
CA GLN A 384 -23.31 0.04 -17.15
C GLN A 384 -23.26 0.86 -18.44
N ARG A 385 -22.41 1.90 -18.49
CA ARG A 385 -22.29 2.75 -19.68
C ARG A 385 -21.50 2.06 -20.79
N GLU A 386 -20.41 1.35 -20.44
CA GLU A 386 -19.64 0.52 -21.38
C GLU A 386 -20.42 -0.71 -21.87
N GLU A 387 -21.23 -1.32 -21.02
CA GLU A 387 -22.05 -2.47 -21.39
C GLU A 387 -23.22 -2.06 -22.30
N ARG A 388 -23.77 -0.84 -22.15
CA ARG A 388 -24.79 -0.30 -23.07
C ARG A 388 -24.24 0.06 -24.45
N THR A 389 -23.03 0.62 -24.54
CA THR A 389 -22.39 0.90 -25.84
C THR A 389 -21.96 -0.38 -26.55
N ARG A 390 -21.45 -1.39 -25.82
CA ARG A 390 -21.17 -2.72 -26.42
C ARG A 390 -22.43 -3.41 -26.95
N ARG A 391 -23.53 -3.36 -26.19
CA ARG A 391 -24.79 -4.03 -26.57
C ARG A 391 -25.55 -3.35 -27.70
N MET A 392 -25.28 -2.07 -27.98
CA MET A 392 -25.82 -1.38 -29.16
C MET A 392 -24.93 -1.54 -30.40
N GLY A 393 -23.61 -1.70 -30.26
CA GLY A 393 -22.70 -1.99 -31.38
C GLY A 393 -22.88 -3.39 -31.97
N GLU A 394 -23.22 -4.39 -31.17
CA GLU A 394 -23.41 -5.79 -31.65
C GLU A 394 -24.77 -6.07 -32.31
N ARG A 395 -25.67 -5.09 -32.38
CA ARG A 395 -26.99 -5.26 -32.99
C ARG A 395 -27.09 -4.80 -34.45
N GLU A 396 -26.08 -4.13 -34.99
CA GLU A 396 -26.07 -3.65 -36.38
C GLU A 396 -25.34 -4.56 -37.37
N GLU A 397 -24.62 -5.59 -36.91
CA GLU A 397 -23.92 -6.53 -37.80
C GLU A 397 -24.40 -7.98 -37.60
N ARG A 398 -25.62 -8.27 -38.07
CA ARG A 398 -25.94 -9.62 -38.53
C ARG A 398 -26.50 -9.54 -39.95
N PRO A 399 -25.73 -9.94 -40.98
CA PRO A 399 -26.29 -10.16 -42.30
C PRO A 399 -27.38 -11.23 -42.19
N ARG A 400 -28.57 -10.92 -42.66
CA ARG A 400 -29.57 -11.95 -42.97
C ARG A 400 -29.15 -12.56 -44.30
N GLU A 401 -28.55 -13.75 -44.27
CA GLU A 401 -28.36 -14.54 -45.47
C GLU A 401 -29.28 -15.77 -45.46
N LEU A 402 -29.88 -15.98 -46.63
CA LEU A 402 -30.72 -17.09 -47.07
C LEU A 402 -29.84 -18.27 -47.51
#